data_AF-A0A168M4D9-F1
#
_entry.id   AF-A0A168M4D9-F1
#
_cell.length_a   1.000
_cell.length_b   1.000
_cell.length_c   1.000
_cell.angle_alpha   90.00
_cell.angle_beta   90.00
_cell.angle_gamma   90.00
#
_symmetry.space_group_name_H-M   'P 1'
#
loop_
_entity.id
_entity.type
_entity.pdbx_description
1 polymer ?
#
loop_
_entity_poly.entity_id
_entity_poly.type
_entity_poly.pdbx_seq_one_letter_code
_entity_poly.pdbx_strand_id
1 'polypeptide(L)'
;MLSRLSLSSSGRQVTKTPSRLLKHQEFHGSAATFAKKHPKQIKKENLAKRAAKVAEFERTKPSFIVSKPAPFFNTLHTPASAYAEQSTGFQHFLSKEDQQFLFEETPKKVVESSHMAAVDGMEEALKAEKQKVEALQKIVSLQNGNAKSVQIWNVHQAIDWFKQKEGDTGSPEVQAAVLTVRIHNLNSHLNQHRKDKHNYKQLRNMVHQRAKLLKYLKSKDADRYYKCLSGLGLEPRAVEGEITL
;
A
#
# COMPACT_ATOMS: atom_id res chain seq x y z
N MET A 1 30.61 -68.68 -54.88
CA MET A 1 31.94 -68.89 -55.49
C MET A 1 32.71 -67.59 -55.32
N LEU A 2 33.78 -67.57 -54.50
CA LEU A 2 35.19 -67.52 -54.95
C LEU A 2 35.43 -66.38 -55.95
N SER A 3 36.38 -65.46 -55.84
CA SER A 3 37.62 -65.39 -55.08
C SER A 3 38.23 -64.00 -55.32
N ARG A 4 39.14 -63.61 -54.41
CA ARG A 4 40.21 -62.59 -54.50
C ARG A 4 40.45 -61.95 -55.88
N LEU A 5 40.70 -60.64 -55.88
CA LEU A 5 41.80 -60.04 -56.65
C LEU A 5 42.25 -58.71 -56.03
N SER A 6 43.57 -58.59 -55.91
CA SER A 6 44.34 -57.58 -55.22
C SER A 6 44.76 -56.42 -56.13
N LEU A 7 44.68 -55.22 -55.56
CA LEU A 7 45.47 -53.99 -55.76
C LEU A 7 46.25 -53.74 -57.07
N SER A 8 46.00 -52.57 -57.68
CA SER A 8 47.05 -51.68 -58.19
C SER A 8 46.52 -50.25 -58.43
N SER A 9 47.20 -49.31 -57.76
CA SER A 9 47.38 -47.86 -57.96
C SER A 9 46.48 -47.06 -58.93
N SER A 10 45.83 -46.03 -58.37
CA SER A 10 45.85 -44.68 -58.97
C SER A 10 45.95 -43.64 -57.85
N GLY A 11 47.00 -42.83 -57.93
CA GLY A 11 47.37 -41.84 -56.93
C GLY A 11 46.44 -40.63 -56.94
N ARG A 12 46.02 -40.21 -55.75
CA ARG A 12 45.50 -38.86 -55.51
C ARG A 12 46.63 -38.06 -54.87
N GLN A 13 47.09 -37.02 -55.56
CA GLN A 13 48.08 -36.10 -55.01
C GLN A 13 47.51 -35.46 -53.74
N VAL A 14 48.14 -35.76 -52.61
CA VAL A 14 47.90 -35.08 -51.34
C VAL A 14 48.73 -33.80 -51.39
N THR A 15 48.09 -32.65 -51.63
CA THR A 15 48.70 -31.38 -51.28
C THR A 15 48.84 -31.37 -49.75
N LYS A 16 50.07 -31.45 -49.27
CA LYS A 16 50.40 -31.30 -47.85
C LYS A 16 50.01 -29.88 -47.45
N THR A 17 48.83 -29.70 -46.88
CA THR A 17 48.57 -28.55 -46.02
C THR A 17 49.66 -28.57 -44.97
N PRO A 18 50.50 -27.52 -44.82
CA PRO A 18 51.51 -27.52 -43.79
C PRO A 18 50.80 -27.74 -42.48
N SER A 19 51.20 -28.79 -41.76
CA SER A 19 50.79 -29.05 -40.39
C SER A 19 51.06 -27.75 -39.65
N ARG A 20 49.99 -26.96 -39.42
CA ARG A 20 50.03 -25.81 -38.55
C ARG A 20 50.45 -26.43 -37.24
N LEU A 21 51.75 -26.27 -36.93
CA LEU A 21 52.32 -26.61 -35.63
C LEU A 21 51.26 -26.17 -34.65
N LEU A 22 50.62 -27.15 -33.99
CA LEU A 22 49.83 -26.86 -32.82
C LEU A 22 50.85 -26.17 -31.95
N LYS A 23 50.83 -24.83 -31.95
CA LYS A 23 51.46 -24.04 -30.91
C LYS A 23 50.94 -24.74 -29.69
N HIS A 24 51.83 -25.46 -29.00
CA HIS A 24 51.57 -25.78 -27.62
C HIS A 24 51.03 -24.48 -27.08
N GLN A 25 49.73 -24.46 -26.72
CA GLN A 25 49.27 -23.45 -25.81
C GLN A 25 50.11 -23.78 -24.60
N GLU A 26 51.29 -23.16 -24.55
CA GLU A 26 52.01 -22.98 -23.32
C GLU A 26 50.94 -22.34 -22.47
N PHE A 27 50.36 -23.15 -21.60
CA PHE A 27 49.73 -22.65 -20.42
C PHE A 27 50.88 -21.93 -19.72
N HIS A 28 51.10 -20.68 -20.11
CA HIS A 28 51.63 -19.67 -19.22
C HIS A 28 50.58 -19.60 -18.11
N GLY A 29 50.62 -20.59 -17.22
CA GLY A 29 50.29 -20.38 -15.86
C GLY A 29 51.25 -19.30 -15.42
N SER A 30 50.87 -18.05 -15.64
CA SER A 30 51.04 -17.06 -14.59
C SER A 30 50.32 -17.68 -13.41
N ALA A 31 51.03 -18.54 -12.68
CA ALA A 31 50.78 -18.73 -11.28
C ALA A 31 51.09 -17.36 -10.69
N ALA A 32 50.15 -16.42 -10.86
CA ALA A 32 49.99 -15.33 -9.94
C ALA A 32 49.92 -16.05 -8.61
N THR A 33 51.03 -16.03 -7.88
CA THR A 33 51.08 -16.52 -6.52
C THR A 33 49.90 -15.82 -5.87
N PHE A 34 48.84 -16.58 -5.57
CA PHE A 34 47.66 -16.07 -4.90
C PHE A 34 48.14 -15.76 -3.49
N ALA A 35 48.85 -14.65 -3.34
CA ALA A 35 49.43 -14.22 -2.09
C ALA A 35 48.24 -14.04 -1.18
N LYS A 36 48.09 -14.96 -0.22
CA LYS A 36 46.98 -14.93 0.74
C LYS A 36 47.02 -13.54 1.36
N LYS A 37 45.96 -12.76 1.11
CA LYS A 37 45.82 -11.43 1.72
C LYS A 37 46.07 -11.58 3.22
N HIS A 38 46.80 -10.63 3.78
CA HIS A 38 47.12 -10.68 5.21
C HIS A 38 45.82 -10.75 6.02
N PRO A 39 45.68 -11.63 7.04
CA PRO A 39 44.41 -11.83 7.75
C PRO A 39 43.77 -10.53 8.30
N LYS A 40 44.59 -9.57 8.73
CA LYS A 40 44.12 -8.24 9.16
C LYS A 40 43.48 -7.43 8.02
N GLN A 41 44.01 -7.52 6.79
CA GLN A 41 43.44 -6.85 5.62
C GLN A 41 42.10 -7.47 5.24
N ILE A 42 41.99 -8.81 5.24
CA ILE A 42 40.71 -9.52 5.04
C ILE A 42 39.68 -9.09 6.09
N LYS A 43 40.08 -9.04 7.37
CA LYS A 43 39.20 -8.58 8.46
C LYS A 43 38.76 -7.13 8.27
N LYS A 44 39.65 -6.23 7.87
CA LYS A 44 39.34 -4.82 7.59
C LYS A 44 38.35 -4.68 6.41
N GLU A 45 38.59 -5.38 5.31
CA GLU A 45 37.69 -5.41 4.16
C GLU A 45 36.30 -5.96 4.53
N ASN A 46 36.24 -7.05 5.30
CA ASN A 46 34.98 -7.62 5.77
C ASN A 46 34.25 -6.67 6.72
N LEU A 47 34.96 -5.99 7.62
CA LEU A 47 34.37 -4.99 8.51
C LEU A 47 33.81 -3.81 7.71
N ALA A 48 34.55 -3.31 6.70
CA ALA A 48 34.08 -2.25 5.82
C ALA A 48 32.83 -2.68 5.04
N LYS A 49 32.78 -3.91 4.52
CA LYS A 49 31.59 -4.48 3.85
C LYS A 49 30.40 -4.57 4.81
N ARG A 50 30.62 -5.02 6.06
CA ARG A 50 29.57 -5.08 7.09
C ARG A 50 29.06 -3.68 7.44
N ALA A 51 29.96 -2.72 7.64
CA ALA A 51 29.62 -1.34 7.94
C ALA A 51 28.84 -0.70 6.78
N ALA A 52 29.24 -0.93 5.53
CA ALA A 52 28.51 -0.47 4.35
C ALA A 52 27.09 -1.06 4.28
N LYS A 53 26.93 -2.37 4.53
CA LYS A 53 25.62 -3.02 4.59
C LYS A 53 24.74 -2.47 5.71
N VAL A 54 25.31 -2.20 6.88
CA VAL A 54 24.58 -1.57 8.00
C VAL A 54 24.18 -0.15 7.62
N ALA A 55 25.07 0.65 7.05
CA ALA A 55 24.75 2.01 6.61
C ALA A 55 23.64 2.03 5.54
N GLU A 56 23.67 1.09 4.59
CA GLU A 56 22.61 0.91 3.60
C GLU A 56 21.29 0.48 4.24
N PHE A 57 21.35 -0.43 5.23
CA PHE A 57 20.18 -0.85 6.00
C PHE A 57 19.55 0.30 6.79
N GLU A 58 20.36 1.12 7.45
CA GLU A 58 19.94 2.32 8.19
C GLU A 58 19.27 3.36 7.27
N ARG A 59 19.84 3.58 6.08
CA ARG A 59 19.26 4.49 5.06
C ARG A 59 17.91 4.01 4.54
N THR A 60 17.69 2.70 4.50
CA THR A 60 16.47 2.06 3.96
C THR A 60 15.51 1.62 5.07
N LYS A 61 15.55 2.28 6.24
CA LYS A 61 14.58 2.01 7.31
C LYS A 61 13.20 2.56 6.94
N PRO A 62 12.16 1.72 6.84
CA PRO A 62 10.82 2.21 6.60
C PRO A 62 10.27 2.94 7.81
N SER A 63 9.38 3.90 7.56
CA SER A 63 8.55 4.47 8.62
C SER A 63 7.50 3.45 9.07
N PHE A 64 7.32 3.35 10.39
CA PHE A 64 6.36 2.46 11.03
C PHE A 64 4.92 2.96 10.96
N ILE A 65 4.71 4.20 10.52
CA ILE A 65 3.39 4.84 10.40
C ILE A 65 2.88 4.67 8.96
N VAL A 66 3.62 5.22 7.98
CA VAL A 66 3.39 5.09 6.54
C VAL A 66 4.75 4.90 5.87
N SER A 67 4.98 3.75 5.23
CA SER A 67 6.27 3.46 4.58
C SER A 67 6.26 3.87 3.10
N LYS A 68 5.14 3.60 2.40
CA LYS A 68 4.94 3.89 0.98
C LYS A 68 3.56 4.53 0.76
N PRO A 69 3.42 5.46 -0.21
CA PRO A 69 2.10 5.96 -0.59
C PRO A 69 1.31 4.81 -1.23
N ALA A 70 0.08 4.58 -0.74
CA ALA A 70 -0.82 3.57 -1.25
C ALA A 70 -2.12 4.22 -1.76
N PRO A 71 -2.78 3.66 -2.79
CA PRO A 71 -4.02 4.22 -3.35
C PRO A 71 -5.12 4.44 -2.31
N PHE A 72 -5.18 3.58 -1.30
CA PHE A 72 -6.08 3.69 -0.15
C PHE A 72 -6.02 5.07 0.54
N PHE A 73 -4.84 5.69 0.66
CA PHE A 73 -4.75 6.99 1.34
C PHE A 73 -5.35 8.13 0.52
N ASN A 74 -5.49 7.97 -0.80
CA ASN A 74 -6.11 8.98 -1.65
C ASN A 74 -7.63 9.06 -1.43
N THR A 75 -8.24 7.99 -0.89
CA THR A 75 -9.67 7.97 -0.57
C THR A 75 -9.98 8.54 0.80
N LEU A 76 -8.97 8.86 1.62
CA LEU A 76 -9.16 9.37 2.97
C LEU A 76 -9.18 10.90 2.99
N HIS A 77 -10.11 11.47 3.75
CA HIS A 77 -10.16 12.90 3.99
C HIS A 77 -9.16 13.28 5.10
N THR A 78 -8.18 14.11 4.75
CA THR A 78 -7.43 14.87 5.76
C THR A 78 -8.29 16.02 6.28
N PRO A 79 -8.06 16.57 7.49
CA PRO A 79 -8.80 17.75 7.93
C PRO A 79 -8.78 18.89 6.89
N ALA A 80 -7.62 19.16 6.28
CA ALA A 80 -7.50 20.15 5.22
C ALA A 80 -8.36 19.84 3.98
N SER A 81 -8.42 18.57 3.56
CA SER A 81 -9.24 18.14 2.41
C SER A 81 -10.73 18.07 2.74
N ALA A 82 -11.10 17.69 3.96
CA ALA A 82 -12.48 17.56 4.41
C ALA A 82 -13.20 18.92 4.39
N TYR A 83 -12.49 19.99 4.74
CA TYR A 83 -13.04 21.35 4.80
C TYR A 83 -13.01 22.10 3.46
N ALA A 84 -12.44 21.50 2.40
CA ALA A 84 -12.41 22.11 1.08
C ALA A 84 -13.80 22.05 0.40
N GLU A 85 -14.10 23.04 -0.45
CA GLU A 85 -15.42 23.25 -1.08
C GLU A 85 -15.92 22.08 -1.96
N GLN A 86 -15.04 21.13 -2.30
CA GLN A 86 -15.34 19.99 -3.17
C GLN A 86 -15.45 18.65 -2.42
N SER A 87 -15.63 18.65 -1.10
CA SER A 87 -15.75 17.39 -0.34
C SER A 87 -17.07 16.68 -0.67
N THR A 88 -16.99 15.45 -1.18
CA THR A 88 -18.15 14.65 -1.63
C THR A 88 -18.73 13.75 -0.53
N GLY A 89 -18.39 14.02 0.74
CA GLY A 89 -18.78 13.19 1.88
C GLY A 89 -19.98 13.74 2.63
N PHE A 90 -20.85 12.85 3.09
CA PHE A 90 -21.93 13.15 4.04
C PHE A 90 -21.62 12.53 5.41
N GLN A 91 -22.09 13.18 6.47
CA GLN A 91 -22.06 12.67 7.83
C GLN A 91 -23.09 11.54 8.00
N HIS A 92 -23.01 10.84 9.14
CA HIS A 92 -23.98 9.80 9.55
C HIS A 92 -24.11 8.60 8.61
N PHE A 93 -23.12 8.35 7.75
CA PHE A 93 -23.08 7.19 6.85
C PHE A 93 -24.29 7.10 5.92
N LEU A 94 -24.78 8.24 5.42
CA LEU A 94 -25.82 8.24 4.41
C LEU A 94 -25.32 7.47 3.17
N SER A 95 -25.94 6.33 2.87
CA SER A 95 -25.66 5.55 1.67
C SER A 95 -26.06 6.33 0.41
N LYS A 96 -25.68 5.87 -0.77
CA LYS A 96 -26.08 6.55 -2.01
C LYS A 96 -27.59 6.46 -2.21
N GLU A 97 -28.16 5.33 -1.81
CA GLU A 97 -29.58 5.05 -1.81
C GLU A 97 -30.31 5.99 -0.85
N ASP A 98 -29.79 6.19 0.37
CA ASP A 98 -30.35 7.12 1.35
C ASP A 98 -30.27 8.57 0.87
N GLN A 99 -29.16 8.95 0.21
CA GLN A 99 -28.99 10.29 -0.37
C GLN A 99 -30.00 10.54 -1.47
N GLN A 100 -30.17 9.58 -2.39
CA GLN A 100 -31.16 9.68 -3.46
C GLN A 100 -32.57 9.77 -2.89
N PHE A 101 -32.90 8.91 -1.93
CA PHE A 101 -34.19 8.94 -1.26
C PHE A 101 -34.45 10.28 -0.57
N LEU A 102 -33.51 10.76 0.24
CA LEU A 102 -33.68 11.96 1.08
C LEU A 102 -33.67 13.26 0.26
N PHE A 103 -32.79 13.36 -0.74
CA PHE A 103 -32.57 14.62 -1.46
C PHE A 103 -33.32 14.71 -2.79
N GLU A 104 -33.63 13.59 -3.44
CA GLU A 104 -34.30 13.60 -4.75
C GLU A 104 -35.75 13.11 -4.70
N GLU A 105 -36.02 12.02 -3.98
CA GLU A 105 -37.35 11.40 -3.96
C GLU A 105 -38.29 12.04 -2.93
N THR A 106 -37.81 12.27 -1.71
CA THR A 106 -38.62 12.78 -0.60
C THR A 106 -39.29 14.12 -0.93
N PRO A 107 -38.60 15.11 -1.53
CA PRO A 107 -39.23 16.40 -1.89
C PRO A 107 -40.42 16.24 -2.83
N LYS A 108 -40.31 15.34 -3.82
CA LYS A 108 -41.35 15.08 -4.81
C LYS A 108 -42.57 14.46 -4.13
N LYS A 109 -42.35 13.42 -3.31
CA LYS A 109 -43.42 12.74 -2.57
C LYS A 109 -44.14 13.67 -1.57
N VAL A 110 -43.40 14.55 -0.90
CA VAL A 110 -43.98 15.54 0.03
C VAL A 110 -44.90 16.50 -0.73
N VAL A 111 -44.46 17.04 -1.87
CA VAL A 111 -45.28 17.93 -2.71
C VAL A 111 -46.51 17.20 -3.25
N GLU A 112 -46.37 15.95 -3.73
CA GLU A 112 -47.48 15.12 -4.22
C GLU A 112 -48.52 14.81 -3.12
N SER A 113 -48.07 14.55 -1.89
CA SER A 113 -48.97 14.24 -0.76
C SER A 113 -49.72 15.46 -0.21
N SER A 114 -49.16 16.65 -0.41
CA SER A 114 -49.73 17.90 0.08
C SER A 114 -50.96 18.24 -0.76
N HIS A 115 -52.15 18.29 -0.15
CA HIS A 115 -53.43 18.60 -0.81
C HIS A 115 -53.49 20.01 -1.45
N MET A 116 -52.40 20.79 -1.41
CA MET A 116 -52.26 22.13 -1.97
C MET A 116 -51.89 22.15 -3.47
N ALA A 117 -51.82 21.00 -4.12
CA ALA A 117 -51.46 20.86 -5.54
C ALA A 117 -52.58 21.28 -6.52
N ALA A 118 -53.43 22.24 -6.14
CA ALA A 118 -54.46 22.78 -7.03
C ALA A 118 -53.91 23.97 -7.83
N VAL A 119 -53.42 23.63 -9.03
CA VAL A 119 -53.41 24.39 -10.29
C VAL A 119 -52.21 25.29 -10.65
N ASP A 120 -51.55 26.04 -9.75
CA ASP A 120 -50.37 26.85 -10.16
C ASP A 120 -49.18 26.86 -9.17
N GLY A 121 -49.36 26.34 -7.95
CA GLY A 121 -48.36 26.42 -6.87
C GLY A 121 -47.34 25.28 -6.79
N MET A 122 -47.38 24.30 -7.69
CA MET A 122 -46.54 23.09 -7.57
C MET A 122 -45.05 23.38 -7.77
N GLU A 123 -44.71 24.27 -8.71
CA GLU A 123 -43.32 24.65 -8.96
C GLU A 123 -42.73 25.45 -7.79
N GLU A 124 -43.53 26.35 -7.20
CA GLU A 124 -43.12 27.13 -6.04
C GLU A 124 -42.98 26.26 -4.78
N ALA A 125 -43.90 25.31 -4.57
CA ALA A 125 -43.80 24.33 -3.49
C ALA A 125 -42.55 23.44 -3.63
N LEU A 126 -42.25 22.98 -4.84
CA LEU A 126 -41.03 22.20 -5.12
C LEU A 126 -39.76 23.04 -4.89
N LYS A 127 -39.77 24.32 -5.25
CA LYS A 127 -38.66 25.24 -5.00
C LYS A 127 -38.44 25.45 -3.50
N ALA A 128 -39.49 25.64 -2.72
CA ALA A 128 -39.41 25.74 -1.26
C ALA A 128 -38.85 24.45 -0.63
N GLU A 129 -39.28 23.28 -1.11
CA GLU A 129 -38.76 22.00 -0.62
C GLU A 129 -37.29 21.78 -1.00
N LYS A 130 -36.89 22.18 -2.23
CA LYS A 130 -35.47 22.17 -2.65
C LYS A 130 -34.60 23.05 -1.74
N GLN A 131 -35.08 24.21 -1.29
CA GLN A 131 -34.34 25.05 -0.34
C GLN A 131 -34.13 24.34 1.01
N LYS A 132 -35.14 23.60 1.50
CA LYS A 132 -35.00 22.78 2.71
C LYS A 132 -34.00 21.65 2.52
N VAL A 133 -34.02 20.98 1.36
CA VAL A 133 -33.04 19.95 1.00
C VAL A 133 -31.63 20.53 0.95
N GLU A 134 -31.44 21.70 0.36
CA GLU A 134 -30.14 22.36 0.32
C GLU A 134 -29.64 22.69 1.74
N ALA A 135 -30.51 23.20 2.61
CA ALA A 135 -30.18 23.42 4.02
C ALA A 135 -29.80 22.10 4.72
N LEU A 136 -30.54 21.02 4.46
CA LEU A 136 -30.27 19.69 5.00
C LEU A 136 -28.94 19.13 4.49
N GLN A 137 -28.65 19.27 3.20
CA GLN A 137 -27.37 18.88 2.59
C GLN A 137 -26.20 19.61 3.25
N LYS A 138 -26.34 20.91 3.54
CA LYS A 138 -25.31 21.68 4.26
C LYS A 138 -25.10 21.18 5.69
N ILE A 139 -26.18 20.87 6.41
CA ILE A 139 -26.12 20.33 7.78
C ILE A 139 -25.42 18.96 7.80
N VAL A 140 -25.79 18.09 6.86
CA VAL A 140 -25.26 16.72 6.80
C VAL A 140 -23.91 16.66 6.08
N SER A 141 -23.47 17.71 5.38
CA SER A 141 -22.17 17.73 4.68
C SER A 141 -21.01 17.44 5.63
N LEU A 142 -20.03 16.65 5.17
CA LEU A 142 -18.82 16.35 5.95
C LEU A 142 -17.96 17.60 6.15
N GLN A 143 -18.03 18.56 5.22
CA GLN A 143 -17.37 19.86 5.31
C GLN A 143 -17.76 20.60 6.60
N ASN A 144 -19.04 20.59 6.98
CA ASN A 144 -19.46 21.25 8.22
C ASN A 144 -19.34 20.32 9.44
N GLY A 145 -18.68 19.16 9.29
CA GLY A 145 -18.53 18.15 10.31
C GLY A 145 -17.36 18.40 11.26
N ASN A 146 -17.43 17.78 12.43
CA ASN A 146 -16.32 17.75 13.37
C ASN A 146 -15.24 16.74 12.94
N ALA A 147 -14.05 16.84 13.53
CA ALA A 147 -12.94 15.93 13.25
C ALA A 147 -13.28 14.44 13.51
N LYS A 148 -14.22 14.16 14.43
CA LYS A 148 -14.68 12.81 14.72
C LYS A 148 -15.55 12.26 13.58
N SER A 149 -16.41 13.07 12.96
CA SER A 149 -17.20 12.70 11.78
C SER A 149 -16.29 12.36 10.61
N VAL A 150 -15.25 13.16 10.37
CA VAL A 150 -14.22 12.88 9.35
C VAL A 150 -13.50 11.56 9.64
N GLN A 151 -13.09 11.34 10.88
CA GLN A 151 -12.46 10.08 11.28
C GLN A 151 -13.39 8.88 11.07
N ILE A 152 -14.66 9.01 11.45
CA ILE A 152 -15.67 7.96 11.29
C ILE A 152 -15.84 7.62 9.81
N TRP A 153 -15.96 8.62 8.95
CA TRP A 153 -16.05 8.43 7.51
C TRP A 153 -14.81 7.72 6.95
N ASN A 154 -13.60 8.13 7.36
CA ASN A 154 -12.35 7.49 6.96
C ASN A 154 -12.27 6.02 7.41
N VAL A 155 -12.79 5.71 8.61
CA VAL A 155 -12.88 4.34 9.11
C VAL A 155 -13.82 3.51 8.23
N HIS A 156 -14.94 4.07 7.78
CA HIS A 156 -15.85 3.38 6.86
C HIS A 156 -15.17 3.05 5.53
N GLN A 157 -14.47 4.02 4.93
CA GLN A 157 -13.70 3.79 3.70
C GLN A 157 -12.64 2.69 3.89
N ALA A 158 -12.00 2.64 5.06
CA ALA A 158 -11.06 1.57 5.40
C ALA A 158 -11.73 0.20 5.51
N ILE A 159 -12.94 0.11 6.06
CA ILE A 159 -13.70 -1.14 6.10
C ILE A 159 -14.06 -1.56 4.67
N ASP A 160 -14.59 -0.64 3.86
CA ASP A 160 -15.00 -0.95 2.48
C ASP A 160 -13.85 -1.41 1.60
N TRP A 161 -12.65 -0.86 1.80
CA TRP A 161 -11.48 -1.21 1.01
C TRP A 161 -10.86 -2.56 1.38
N PHE A 162 -10.95 -2.95 2.66
CA PHE A 162 -10.27 -4.14 3.19
C PHE A 162 -11.19 -5.29 3.59
N LYS A 163 -12.52 -5.11 3.53
CA LYS A 163 -13.51 -6.17 3.81
C LYS A 163 -13.31 -7.36 2.88
N GLN A 164 -13.39 -8.57 3.43
CA GLN A 164 -13.33 -9.79 2.61
C GLN A 164 -14.69 -10.22 2.08
N LYS A 165 -15.74 -9.84 2.81
CA LYS A 165 -17.14 -10.11 2.50
C LYS A 165 -17.97 -8.93 2.95
N GLU A 166 -19.20 -8.87 2.47
CA GLU A 166 -20.16 -7.88 2.95
C GLU A 166 -20.39 -8.04 4.45
N GLY A 167 -20.38 -6.91 5.17
CA GLY A 167 -20.49 -6.88 6.63
C GLY A 167 -19.25 -7.33 7.41
N ASP A 168 -18.10 -7.55 6.76
CA ASP A 168 -16.86 -7.89 7.48
C ASP A 168 -16.29 -6.70 8.24
N THR A 169 -16.37 -6.77 9.57
CA THR A 169 -15.83 -5.77 10.50
C THR A 169 -14.72 -6.34 11.39
N GLY A 170 -14.49 -7.65 11.33
CA GLY A 170 -13.70 -8.40 12.32
C GLY A 170 -12.41 -9.00 11.76
N SER A 171 -12.22 -9.03 10.44
CA SER A 171 -11.00 -9.58 9.85
C SER A 171 -9.73 -8.82 10.30
N PRO A 172 -8.58 -9.50 10.43
CA PRO A 172 -7.32 -8.87 10.79
C PRO A 172 -6.94 -7.71 9.85
N GLU A 173 -7.27 -7.81 8.56
CA GLU A 173 -7.07 -6.78 7.54
C GLU A 173 -7.88 -5.52 7.86
N VAL A 174 -9.19 -5.68 8.08
CA VAL A 174 -10.08 -4.57 8.42
C VAL A 174 -9.63 -3.92 9.72
N GLN A 175 -9.35 -4.70 10.76
CA GLN A 175 -8.87 -4.16 12.03
C GLN A 175 -7.54 -3.40 11.87
N ALA A 176 -6.59 -3.91 11.08
CA ALA A 176 -5.34 -3.22 10.78
C ALA A 176 -5.56 -1.93 9.99
N ALA A 177 -6.52 -1.90 9.06
CA ALA A 177 -6.90 -0.71 8.30
C ALA A 177 -7.53 0.36 9.20
N VAL A 178 -8.45 -0.01 10.09
CA VAL A 178 -9.04 0.91 11.07
C VAL A 178 -7.96 1.51 11.99
N LEU A 179 -7.03 0.69 12.49
CA LEU A 179 -5.89 1.18 13.27
C LEU A 179 -5.02 2.14 12.46
N THR A 180 -4.82 1.86 11.17
CA THR A 180 -4.03 2.73 10.27
C THR A 180 -4.64 4.13 10.16
N VAL A 181 -5.96 4.22 9.99
CA VAL A 181 -6.67 5.52 9.97
C VAL A 181 -6.48 6.27 11.29
N ARG A 182 -6.63 5.59 12.44
CA ARG A 182 -6.46 6.20 13.77
C ARG A 182 -5.02 6.65 14.02
N ILE A 183 -4.05 5.82 13.65
CA ILE A 183 -2.61 6.12 13.71
C ILE A 183 -2.31 7.38 12.90
N HIS A 184 -2.83 7.48 11.68
CA HIS A 184 -2.61 8.64 10.81
C HIS A 184 -3.20 9.92 11.41
N ASN A 185 -4.44 9.86 11.91
CA ASN A 185 -5.09 11.00 12.54
C ASN A 185 -4.31 11.48 13.79
N LEU A 186 -3.93 10.55 14.66
CA LEU A 186 -3.18 10.87 15.88
C LEU A 186 -1.77 11.38 15.58
N ASN A 187 -1.11 10.83 14.56
CA ASN A 187 0.19 11.33 14.10
C ASN A 187 0.10 12.78 13.60
N SER A 188 -0.95 13.13 12.83
CA SER A 188 -1.19 14.50 12.40
C SER A 188 -1.37 15.46 13.59
N HIS A 189 -2.13 15.04 14.61
CA HIS A 189 -2.29 15.81 15.84
C HIS A 189 -0.96 16.00 16.59
N LEU A 190 -0.17 14.92 16.76
CA LEU A 190 1.11 14.98 17.48
C LEU A 190 2.18 15.81 16.75
N ASN A 191 2.13 15.89 15.43
CA ASN A 191 3.00 16.79 14.66
C ASN A 191 2.79 18.26 15.04
N GLN A 192 1.55 18.64 15.36
CA GLN A 192 1.20 19.97 15.86
C GLN A 192 1.45 20.10 17.37
N HIS A 193 1.26 19.03 18.14
CA HIS A 193 1.33 18.99 19.60
C HIS A 193 2.45 18.10 20.14
N ARG A 194 3.72 18.46 19.88
CA ARG A 194 4.91 17.65 20.24
C ARG A 194 5.09 17.34 21.73
N LYS A 195 4.48 18.13 22.61
CA LYS A 195 4.59 17.98 24.07
C LYS A 195 3.59 16.98 24.65
N ASP A 196 2.62 16.51 23.86
CA ASP A 196 1.63 15.54 24.32
C ASP A 196 2.21 14.11 24.39
N LYS A 197 2.74 13.76 25.55
CA LYS A 197 3.34 12.44 25.79
C LYS A 197 2.31 11.34 25.97
N HIS A 198 1.09 11.69 26.39
CA HIS A 198 0.03 10.71 26.60
C HIS A 198 -0.46 10.17 25.26
N ASN A 199 -0.76 11.06 24.31
CA ASN A 199 -1.17 10.67 22.97
C ASN A 199 -0.04 10.00 22.19
N TYR A 200 1.22 10.41 22.40
CA TYR A 200 2.37 9.69 21.80
C TYR A 200 2.45 8.23 22.30
N LYS A 201 2.21 7.98 23.59
CA LYS A 201 2.12 6.61 24.13
C LYS A 201 0.97 5.83 23.48
N GLN A 202 -0.20 6.45 23.31
CA GLN A 202 -1.33 5.82 22.63
C GLN A 202 -1.01 5.47 21.17
N LEU A 203 -0.36 6.37 20.43
CA LEU A 203 0.11 6.13 19.07
C LEU A 203 1.00 4.89 19.01
N ARG A 204 1.99 4.81 19.91
CA ARG A 204 2.90 3.67 19.99
C ARG A 204 2.17 2.36 20.26
N ASN A 205 1.21 2.36 21.17
CA ASN A 205 0.40 1.18 21.46
C ASN A 205 -0.40 0.72 20.24
N MET A 206 -1.02 1.66 19.50
CA MET A 206 -1.77 1.33 18.29
C MET A 206 -0.88 0.75 17.18
N VAL A 207 0.33 1.30 16.99
CA VAL A 207 1.29 0.78 16.00
C VAL A 207 1.70 -0.66 16.36
N HIS A 208 1.99 -0.93 17.64
CA HIS A 208 2.29 -2.29 18.10
C HIS A 208 1.10 -3.25 17.94
N GLN A 209 -0.12 -2.80 18.25
CA GLN A 209 -1.34 -3.60 18.07
C GLN A 209 -1.56 -3.95 16.60
N ARG A 210 -1.39 -2.99 15.68
CA ARG A 210 -1.47 -3.20 14.24
C ARG A 210 -0.43 -4.23 13.78
N ALA A 211 0.81 -4.09 14.24
CA ALA A 211 1.86 -5.04 13.90
C ALA A 211 1.56 -6.46 14.41
N LYS A 212 0.99 -6.61 15.62
CA LYS A 212 0.56 -7.90 16.15
C LYS A 212 -0.50 -8.57 15.28
N LEU A 213 -1.51 -7.81 14.84
CA LEU A 213 -2.56 -8.30 13.93
C LEU A 213 -1.98 -8.75 12.58
N LEU A 214 -1.06 -7.96 12.02
CA LEU A 214 -0.41 -8.27 10.75
C LEU A 214 0.53 -9.49 10.86
N LYS A 215 1.25 -9.67 11.98
CA LYS A 215 2.03 -10.88 12.26
C LYS A 215 1.13 -12.12 12.37
N TYR A 216 -0.02 -11.99 13.01
CA TYR A 216 -1.02 -13.06 13.07
C TYR A 216 -1.58 -13.40 11.69
N LEU A 217 -1.90 -12.39 10.87
CA LEU A 217 -2.36 -12.61 9.51
C LEU A 217 -1.30 -13.36 8.69
N LYS A 218 -0.02 -12.97 8.79
CA LYS A 218 1.09 -13.64 8.11
C LYS A 218 1.21 -15.12 8.48
N SER A 219 1.01 -15.48 9.75
CA SER A 219 1.09 -16.88 10.18
C SER A 219 -0.11 -17.71 9.75
N LYS A 220 -1.25 -17.07 9.45
CA LYS A 220 -2.45 -17.72 8.93
C LYS A 220 -2.45 -17.84 7.41
N ASP A 221 -2.08 -16.77 6.73
CA ASP A 221 -2.08 -16.67 5.27
C ASP A 221 -1.09 -15.57 4.82
N ALA A 222 0.00 -16.01 4.20
CA ALA A 222 1.05 -15.11 3.74
C ALA A 222 0.60 -14.22 2.56
N ASP A 223 -0.22 -14.75 1.67
CA ASP A 223 -0.65 -14.03 0.46
C ASP A 223 -1.61 -12.89 0.85
N ARG A 224 -2.56 -13.17 1.74
CA ARG A 224 -3.43 -12.14 2.34
C ARG A 224 -2.62 -11.08 3.07
N TYR A 225 -1.59 -11.48 3.81
CA TYR A 225 -0.70 -10.56 4.49
C TYR A 225 -0.01 -9.60 3.53
N TYR A 226 0.64 -10.09 2.46
CA TYR A 226 1.34 -9.22 1.51
C TYR A 226 0.37 -8.30 0.75
N LYS A 227 -0.82 -8.79 0.38
CA LYS A 227 -1.87 -7.97 -0.25
C LYS A 227 -2.34 -6.85 0.68
N CYS A 228 -2.65 -7.18 1.94
CA CYS A 228 -3.05 -6.22 2.95
C CYS A 228 -1.95 -5.16 3.17
N LEU A 229 -0.70 -5.60 3.29
CA LEU A 229 0.45 -4.74 3.53
C LEU A 229 0.66 -3.72 2.39
N SER A 230 0.52 -4.16 1.14
CA SER A 230 0.57 -3.29 -0.03
C SER A 230 -0.57 -2.27 -0.02
N GLY A 231 -1.79 -2.67 0.35
CA GLY A 231 -2.93 -1.77 0.48
C GLY A 231 -2.74 -0.71 1.56
N LEU A 232 -2.12 -1.09 2.69
CA LEU A 232 -1.85 -0.18 3.81
C LEU A 232 -0.60 0.69 3.61
N GLY A 233 0.15 0.49 2.53
CA GLY A 233 1.39 1.24 2.28
C GLY A 233 2.50 0.95 3.29
N LEU A 234 2.56 -0.28 3.81
CA LEU A 234 3.56 -0.71 4.78
C LEU A 234 4.59 -1.62 4.12
N GLU A 235 5.79 -1.67 4.70
CA GLU A 235 6.80 -2.65 4.33
C GLU A 235 6.88 -3.79 5.35
N PRO A 236 7.28 -5.01 4.95
CA PRO A 236 7.37 -6.14 5.89
C PRO A 236 8.30 -5.85 7.06
N ARG A 237 9.39 -5.12 6.79
CA ARG A 237 10.36 -4.68 7.80
C ARG A 237 9.74 -3.75 8.86
N ALA A 238 8.73 -2.95 8.52
CA ALA A 238 8.02 -2.10 9.47
C ALA A 238 7.14 -2.91 10.45
N VAL A 239 6.83 -4.17 10.12
CA VAL A 239 6.01 -5.04 10.95
C VAL A 239 6.85 -6.06 11.70
N GLU A 240 7.82 -6.68 11.02
CA GLU A 240 8.52 -7.89 11.49
C GLU A 240 9.67 -7.62 12.46
N GLY A 241 10.19 -6.39 12.50
CA GLY A 241 11.30 -5.99 13.36
C GLY A 241 10.92 -5.50 14.76
N GLU A 242 11.93 -4.95 15.45
CA GLU A 242 11.73 -4.11 16.62
C GLU A 242 11.12 -2.77 16.20
N ILE A 243 9.99 -2.42 16.80
CA ILE A 243 9.26 -1.19 16.47
C ILE A 243 9.72 -0.09 17.42
N THR A 244 10.42 0.88 16.85
CA THR A 244 10.93 2.07 17.55
C THR A 244 10.39 3.31 16.86
N LEU A 245 9.45 3.99 17.53
CA LEU A 245 8.89 5.28 17.10
C LEU A 245 9.65 6.46 17.70
#